data_AF-A0A921Z1F2-F1
#
_entry.id   AF-A0A921Z1F2-F1
#
_cell.length_a   1.000
_cell.length_b   1.000
_cell.length_c   1.000
_cell.angle_alpha   90.00
_cell.angle_beta   90.00
_cell.angle_gamma   90.00
#
_symmetry.space_group_name_H-M   'P 1'
#
loop_
_entity.id
_entity.type
_entity.pdbx_description
1 polymer ?
#
loop_
_entity_poly.entity_id
_entity_poly.type
_entity_poly.pdbx_seq_one_letter_code
_entity_poly.pdbx_strand_id
1 'polypeptide(L)'
;MKIHAVAVACGPRCFGKGPPLPSFQHYVYFIFAPTLVYRDQYPRTKKTRWGVVLFHFIEVAAIIFYNSFLWERFILPYWSDYGKQSRVEAGTVVRGMFACVLPGVLSFLCGFYCVLQAWLNAFAEILRFGDRLFYEDWWTTSRFSRYYRAWNRVVYSWLRDHLYKPLAPRTGRAFSTFIVFFVSALAHEVVLALSFGFFYPVLMTEFGVLGVLMLPLTSTNGRRFPNVFNLFMWLSFFFGNGILWSLYPMEYFARKNCPPSESDSFFIPKSWSCPEIILKPNWTFQNPLDIVY
;
A
#
# COMPACT_ATOMS: atom_id res chain seq x y z
N MET A 1 -10.37 7.54 -10.71
CA MET A 1 -11.36 6.56 -10.18
C MET A 1 -12.76 7.14 -10.02
N LYS A 2 -12.99 8.19 -9.21
CA LYS A 2 -14.33 8.78 -9.00
C LYS A 2 -15.00 9.30 -10.27
N ILE A 3 -14.29 10.08 -11.08
CA ILE A 3 -14.80 10.60 -12.36
C ILE A 3 -15.24 9.44 -13.28
N HIS A 4 -14.42 8.40 -13.40
CA HIS A 4 -14.75 7.19 -14.16
C HIS A 4 -16.03 6.51 -13.61
N ALA A 5 -16.19 6.40 -12.29
CA ALA A 5 -17.38 5.79 -11.70
C ALA A 5 -18.66 6.56 -12.05
N VAL A 6 -18.61 7.90 -12.06
CA VAL A 6 -19.73 8.75 -12.47
C VAL A 6 -19.99 8.60 -13.97
N ALA A 7 -18.94 8.62 -14.80
CA ALA A 7 -19.07 8.50 -16.25
C ALA A 7 -19.71 7.16 -16.65
N VAL A 8 -19.31 6.05 -16.02
CA VAL A 8 -19.90 4.72 -16.28
C VAL A 8 -21.36 4.66 -15.81
N ALA A 9 -21.69 5.26 -14.67
CA ALA A 9 -23.05 5.24 -14.14
C ALA A 9 -24.02 6.18 -14.87
N CYS A 10 -23.53 7.32 -15.36
CA CYS A 10 -24.32 8.35 -16.03
C CYS A 10 -24.32 8.23 -17.55
N GLY A 11 -23.29 7.64 -18.16
CA GLY A 11 -23.15 7.50 -19.62
C GLY A 11 -24.39 6.88 -20.28
N PRO A 12 -24.91 5.73 -19.80
CA PRO A 12 -26.13 5.13 -20.34
C PRO A 12 -27.38 6.02 -20.20
N ARG A 13 -27.42 6.93 -19.22
CA ARG A 13 -28.55 7.84 -18.97
C ARG A 13 -28.60 8.98 -19.98
N CYS A 14 -27.46 9.34 -20.58
CA CYS A 14 -27.41 10.36 -21.62
C CYS A 14 -28.07 9.91 -22.93
N PHE A 15 -28.13 8.60 -23.18
CA PHE A 15 -28.60 8.04 -24.45
C PHE A 15 -29.91 7.24 -24.36
N GLY A 16 -30.45 7.04 -23.15
CA GLY A 16 -31.66 6.25 -22.92
C GLY A 16 -32.73 6.98 -22.10
N LYS A 17 -33.94 6.41 -22.03
CA LYS A 17 -35.01 6.81 -21.09
C LYS A 17 -34.69 6.38 -19.64
N GLY A 18 -33.45 6.59 -19.21
CA GLY A 18 -32.99 6.26 -17.88
C GLY A 18 -33.46 7.27 -16.82
N PRO A 19 -33.15 7.02 -15.53
CA PRO A 19 -33.32 8.03 -14.50
C PRO A 19 -32.56 9.32 -14.87
N PRO A 20 -33.05 10.50 -14.42
CA PRO A 20 -32.43 11.77 -14.74
C PRO A 20 -30.97 11.83 -14.28
N LEU A 21 -30.20 12.71 -14.92
CA LEU A 21 -28.83 13.00 -14.51
C LEU A 21 -28.81 13.57 -13.08
N PRO A 22 -27.77 13.25 -12.30
CA PRO A 22 -27.66 13.78 -10.95
C PRO A 22 -27.47 15.29 -10.97
N SER A 23 -27.96 15.95 -9.91
CA SER A 23 -27.68 17.36 -9.69
C SER A 23 -26.19 17.58 -9.45
N PHE A 24 -25.69 18.78 -9.80
CA PHE A 24 -24.30 19.15 -9.53
C PHE A 24 -23.95 19.05 -8.05
N GLN A 25 -24.88 19.39 -7.15
CA GLN A 25 -24.70 19.24 -5.71
C GLN A 25 -24.44 17.80 -5.29
N HIS A 26 -25.15 16.82 -5.87
CA HIS A 26 -24.93 15.40 -5.59
C HIS A 26 -23.58 14.93 -6.12
N TYR A 27 -23.19 15.40 -7.31
CA TYR A 27 -21.87 15.12 -7.87
C TYR A 27 -20.75 15.63 -6.94
N VAL A 28 -20.82 16.89 -6.49
CA VAL A 28 -19.85 17.47 -5.55
C VAL A 28 -19.82 16.69 -4.24
N TYR A 29 -20.98 16.31 -3.70
CA TYR A 29 -21.05 15.45 -2.51
C TYR A 29 -20.30 14.12 -2.71
N PHE A 30 -20.52 13.45 -3.85
CA PHE A 30 -19.82 12.21 -4.17
C PHE A 30 -18.31 12.39 -4.30
N ILE A 31 -17.82 13.52 -4.84
CA ILE A 31 -16.39 13.79 -4.93
C ILE A 31 -15.73 13.75 -3.55
N PHE A 32 -16.37 14.31 -2.52
CA PHE A 32 -15.84 14.30 -1.15
C PHE A 32 -16.21 13.04 -0.34
N ALA A 33 -17.27 12.31 -0.71
CA ALA A 33 -17.69 11.11 0.01
C ALA A 33 -16.55 10.06 0.08
N PRO A 34 -16.36 9.35 1.21
CA PRO A 34 -15.29 8.36 1.38
C PRO A 34 -15.59 7.03 0.66
N THR A 35 -16.05 7.10 -0.58
CA THR A 35 -16.33 5.95 -1.45
C THR A 35 -15.91 6.26 -2.89
N LEU A 36 -15.55 5.22 -3.63
CA LEU A 36 -15.21 5.30 -5.04
C LEU A 36 -16.34 4.82 -5.95
N VAL A 37 -17.40 4.25 -5.39
CA VAL A 37 -18.54 3.73 -6.17
C VAL A 37 -19.67 4.76 -6.16
N TYR A 38 -20.03 5.24 -7.35
CA TYR A 38 -21.15 6.18 -7.52
C TYR A 38 -22.50 5.48 -7.29
N ARG A 39 -23.38 6.12 -6.52
CA ARG A 39 -24.78 5.74 -6.32
C ARG A 39 -25.64 7.01 -6.26
N ASP A 40 -26.90 6.89 -6.69
CA ASP A 40 -27.84 8.02 -6.63
C ASP A 40 -28.27 8.34 -5.19
N GLN A 41 -28.24 7.34 -4.31
CA GLN A 41 -28.56 7.51 -2.90
C GLN A 41 -27.52 6.80 -2.03
N TYR A 42 -27.07 7.50 -1.00
CA TYR A 42 -26.17 6.97 0.02
C TYR A 42 -26.89 6.96 1.37
N PRO A 43 -26.64 5.96 2.23
CA PRO A 43 -27.14 6.02 3.60
C PRO A 43 -26.53 7.23 4.30
N ARG A 44 -27.36 7.99 5.04
CA ARG A 44 -26.92 9.21 5.73
C ARG A 44 -27.18 9.16 7.23
N THR A 45 -26.30 9.78 8.01
CA THR A 45 -26.51 9.97 9.45
C THR A 45 -27.38 11.22 9.72
N LYS A 46 -28.14 11.21 10.82
CA LYS A 46 -29.05 12.32 11.16
C LYS A 46 -28.31 13.60 11.56
N LYS A 47 -27.23 13.46 12.32
CA LYS A 47 -26.42 14.57 12.86
C LYS A 47 -24.93 14.30 12.69
N THR A 48 -24.15 15.37 12.63
CA THR A 48 -22.68 15.34 12.69
C THR A 48 -22.23 15.47 14.15
N ARG A 49 -21.41 14.53 14.61
CA ARG A 49 -20.83 14.53 15.96
C ARG A 49 -19.43 15.13 15.90
N TRP A 50 -19.34 16.45 16.10
CA TRP A 50 -18.07 17.19 15.99
C TRP A 50 -16.97 16.71 16.94
N GLY A 51 -17.31 16.20 18.13
CA GLY A 51 -16.32 15.60 19.03
C GLY A 51 -15.63 14.37 18.42
N VAL A 52 -16.36 13.54 17.67
CA VAL A 52 -15.80 12.38 16.96
C VAL A 52 -14.92 12.83 15.80
N VAL A 53 -15.34 13.87 15.08
CA VAL A 53 -14.54 14.47 14.00
C VAL A 53 -13.21 14.99 14.53
N LEU A 54 -13.24 15.79 15.60
CA LEU A 54 -12.04 16.33 16.23
C LEU A 54 -11.11 15.22 16.72
N PHE A 55 -11.67 14.19 17.38
CA PHE A 55 -10.91 13.06 17.86
C PHE A 55 -10.16 12.34 16.72
N HIS A 56 -10.84 12.04 15.60
CA HIS A 56 -10.19 11.44 14.45
C HIS A 56 -9.11 12.32 13.81
N PHE A 57 -9.28 13.65 13.78
CA PHE A 57 -8.21 14.53 13.30
C PHE A 57 -7.00 14.58 14.23
N ILE A 58 -7.22 14.50 15.55
CA ILE A 58 -6.14 14.36 16.52
C ILE A 58 -5.40 13.03 16.32
N GLU A 59 -6.12 11.93 16.10
CA GLU A 59 -5.52 10.62 15.77
C GLU A 59 -4.67 10.70 14.51
N VAL A 60 -5.16 11.34 13.44
CA VAL A 60 -4.39 11.56 12.20
C VAL A 60 -3.10 12.35 12.50
N ALA A 61 -3.19 13.46 13.23
CA ALA A 61 -2.01 14.26 13.56
C ALA A 61 -0.99 13.48 14.41
N ALA A 62 -1.47 12.74 15.42
CA ALA A 62 -0.62 11.90 16.27
C ALA A 62 0.09 10.80 15.48
N ILE A 63 -0.60 10.15 14.54
CA ILE A 63 -0.01 9.09 13.72
C ILE A 63 0.99 9.64 12.70
N ILE A 64 0.73 10.83 12.12
CA ILE A 64 1.72 11.49 11.24
C ILE A 64 3.00 11.76 12.03
N PHE A 65 2.89 12.37 13.21
CA PHE A 65 4.05 12.63 14.07
C PHE A 65 4.77 11.34 14.48
N TYR A 66 4.04 10.31 14.87
CA TYR A 66 4.61 9.02 15.23
C TYR A 66 5.35 8.34 14.06
N ASN A 67 4.80 8.41 12.84
CA ASN A 67 5.48 7.91 11.64
C ASN A 67 6.75 8.69 11.31
N SER A 68 6.74 10.02 11.47
CA SER A 68 7.95 10.84 11.34
C SER A 68 9.01 10.43 12.36
N PHE A 69 8.61 10.20 13.61
CA PHE A 69 9.50 9.68 14.65
C PHE A 69 10.08 8.30 14.29
N LEU A 70 9.23 7.37 13.80
CA LEU A 70 9.70 6.05 13.37
C LEU A 70 10.75 6.15 12.26
N TRP A 71 10.51 7.02 11.27
CA TRP A 71 11.43 7.27 10.18
C TRP A 71 12.77 7.82 10.67
N GLU A 72 12.76 8.92 11.42
CA GLU A 72 13.97 9.60 11.88
C GLU A 72 14.79 8.72 12.82
N ARG A 73 14.13 7.96 13.70
CA ARG A 73 14.82 7.19 14.74
C ARG A 73 15.27 5.81 14.29
N PHE A 74 14.52 5.15 13.41
CA PHE A 74 14.75 3.73 13.10
C PHE A 74 15.09 3.43 11.65
N ILE A 75 14.70 4.27 10.68
CA ILE A 75 14.99 4.02 9.26
C ILE A 75 16.19 4.85 8.81
N LEU A 76 16.16 6.16 9.10
CA LEU A 76 17.16 7.11 8.66
C LEU A 76 18.61 6.76 9.07
N PRO A 77 18.90 6.27 10.30
CA PRO A 77 20.27 5.96 10.70
C PRO A 77 20.94 4.85 9.87
N TYR A 78 20.15 3.95 9.27
CA TYR A 78 20.70 2.84 8.46
C TYR A 78 20.98 3.24 7.01
N TRP A 79 20.19 4.16 6.45
CA TRP A 79 20.23 4.45 5.01
C TRP A 79 20.81 5.83 4.68
N SER A 80 20.87 6.77 5.62
CA SER A 80 21.31 8.15 5.35
C SER A 80 22.74 8.28 4.81
N ASP A 81 23.63 7.36 5.21
CA ASP A 81 25.02 7.30 4.76
C ASP A 81 25.23 6.38 3.54
N TYR A 82 24.17 5.71 3.08
CA TYR A 82 24.26 4.79 1.95
C TYR A 82 24.66 5.54 0.67
N GLY A 83 25.72 5.07 0.01
CA GLY A 83 26.31 5.73 -1.17
C GLY A 83 27.41 6.76 -0.88
N LYS A 84 27.72 7.08 0.39
CA LYS A 84 28.87 7.94 0.75
C LYS A 84 30.20 7.20 0.65
N GLN A 85 30.20 5.91 0.98
CA GLN A 85 31.35 5.03 0.81
C GLN A 85 31.27 4.38 -0.57
N SER A 86 32.41 4.12 -1.23
CA SER A 86 32.42 3.48 -2.56
C SER A 86 32.04 2.00 -2.52
N ARG A 87 32.21 1.35 -1.37
CA ARG A 87 32.04 -0.08 -1.15
C ARG A 87 31.23 -0.33 0.11
N VAL A 88 30.24 -1.22 0.02
CA VAL A 88 29.42 -1.63 1.16
C VAL A 88 29.37 -3.14 1.23
N GLU A 89 29.47 -3.69 2.44
CA GLU A 89 29.36 -5.12 2.65
C GLU A 89 27.90 -5.59 2.55
N ALA A 90 27.66 -6.70 1.85
CA ALA A 90 26.32 -7.28 1.73
C ALA A 90 25.68 -7.57 3.10
N GLY A 91 26.49 -7.97 4.09
CA GLY A 91 26.03 -8.20 5.47
C GLY A 91 25.46 -6.94 6.12
N THR A 92 26.01 -5.76 5.85
CA THR A 92 25.49 -4.48 6.35
C THR A 92 24.13 -4.16 5.74
N VAL A 93 23.96 -4.40 4.43
CA VAL A 93 22.68 -4.20 3.73
C VAL A 93 21.61 -5.13 4.30
N VAL A 94 21.92 -6.42 4.48
CA VAL A 94 20.98 -7.40 5.05
C VAL A 94 20.61 -7.05 6.49
N ARG A 95 21.57 -6.60 7.31
CA ARG A 95 21.30 -6.12 8.68
C ARG A 95 20.40 -4.89 8.68
N GLY A 96 20.63 -3.93 7.79
CA GLY A 96 19.77 -2.76 7.61
C GLY A 96 18.35 -3.14 7.22
N MET A 97 18.21 -4.09 6.28
CA MET A 97 16.91 -4.62 5.87
C MET A 97 16.16 -5.27 7.02
N PHE A 98 16.83 -6.10 7.80
CA PHE A 98 16.24 -6.76 8.97
C PHE A 98 15.86 -5.75 10.05
N ALA A 99 16.68 -4.72 10.30
CA ALA A 99 16.38 -3.65 11.26
C ALA A 99 15.12 -2.85 10.88
N CYS A 100 14.83 -2.73 9.58
CA CYS A 100 13.64 -2.02 9.08
C CYS A 100 12.35 -2.85 9.11
N VAL A 101 12.40 -4.15 9.40
CA VAL A 101 11.21 -5.03 9.44
C VAL A 101 10.17 -4.54 10.46
N LEU A 102 10.60 -4.29 11.71
CA LEU A 102 9.69 -3.87 12.78
C LEU A 102 9.17 -2.43 12.57
N PRO A 103 10.02 -1.42 12.31
CA PRO A 103 9.53 -0.08 12.01
C PRO A 103 8.65 -0.04 10.76
N GLY A 104 8.97 -0.83 9.73
CA GLY A 104 8.21 -0.89 8.49
C GLY A 104 6.80 -1.44 8.67
N VAL A 105 6.64 -2.55 9.40
CA VAL A 105 5.30 -3.09 9.69
C VAL A 105 4.49 -2.16 10.60
N LEU A 106 5.13 -1.52 11.58
CA LEU A 106 4.46 -0.55 12.45
C LEU A 106 3.99 0.65 11.64
N SER A 107 4.83 1.18 10.75
CA SER A 107 4.47 2.29 9.88
C SER A 107 3.32 1.92 8.94
N PHE A 108 3.33 0.71 8.38
CA PHE A 108 2.23 0.18 7.58
C PHE A 108 0.90 0.11 8.34
N LEU A 109 0.91 -0.43 9.56
CA LEU A 109 -0.28 -0.50 10.43
C LEU A 109 -0.78 0.91 10.83
N CYS A 110 0.14 1.82 11.14
CA CYS A 110 -0.16 3.21 11.41
C CYS A 110 -0.79 3.89 10.19
N GLY A 111 -0.23 3.72 8.98
CA GLY A 111 -0.78 4.26 7.74
C GLY A 111 -2.17 3.71 7.43
N PHE A 112 -2.37 2.40 7.63
CA PHE A 112 -3.68 1.76 7.53
C PHE A 112 -4.71 2.43 8.43
N TYR A 113 -4.40 2.55 9.72
CA TYR A 113 -5.31 3.17 10.68
C TYR A 113 -5.54 4.64 10.35
N CYS A 114 -4.48 5.40 10.07
CA CYS A 114 -4.55 6.83 9.76
C CYS A 114 -5.50 7.10 8.60
N VAL A 115 -5.38 6.33 7.51
CA VAL A 115 -6.19 6.56 6.31
C VAL A 115 -7.56 5.91 6.43
N LEU A 116 -7.61 4.58 6.61
CA LEU A 116 -8.87 3.83 6.47
C LEU A 116 -9.77 3.93 7.69
N GLN A 117 -9.19 4.14 8.88
CA GLN A 117 -9.96 4.32 10.11
C GLN A 117 -10.16 5.81 10.41
N ALA A 118 -9.11 6.56 10.75
CA ALA A 118 -9.28 7.92 11.24
C ALA A 118 -9.73 8.91 10.15
N TRP A 119 -8.99 9.01 9.04
CA TRP A 119 -9.28 9.97 7.97
C TRP A 119 -10.64 9.71 7.30
N LEU A 120 -10.90 8.49 6.82
CA LEU A 120 -12.17 8.19 6.15
C LEU A 120 -13.37 8.35 7.09
N ASN A 121 -13.27 7.99 8.38
CA ASN A 121 -14.37 8.23 9.33
C ASN A 121 -14.56 9.71 9.68
N ALA A 122 -13.49 10.50 9.77
CA ALA A 122 -13.60 11.95 9.96
C ALA A 122 -14.42 12.58 8.83
N PHE A 123 -14.07 12.28 7.57
CA PHE A 123 -14.80 12.77 6.40
C PHE A 123 -16.21 12.17 6.30
N ALA A 124 -16.39 10.89 6.67
CA ALA A 124 -17.72 10.28 6.72
C ALA A 124 -18.64 11.00 7.71
N GLU A 125 -18.13 11.40 8.88
CA GLU A 125 -18.90 12.10 9.88
C GLU A 125 -19.23 13.53 9.44
N ILE A 126 -18.27 14.27 8.88
CA ILE A 126 -18.49 15.61 8.31
C ILE A 126 -19.58 15.58 7.23
N LEU A 127 -19.52 14.63 6.31
CA LEU A 127 -20.46 14.52 5.19
C LEU A 127 -21.79 13.87 5.57
N ARG A 128 -21.91 13.35 6.79
CA ARG A 128 -23.03 12.50 7.24
C ARG A 128 -23.19 11.26 6.36
N PHE A 129 -22.08 10.67 5.94
CA PHE A 129 -22.02 9.40 5.22
C PHE A 129 -22.18 8.22 6.20
N GLY A 130 -23.18 7.37 5.95
CA GLY A 130 -23.56 6.27 6.82
C GLY A 130 -22.87 4.94 6.50
N ASP A 131 -22.34 4.76 5.29
CA ASP A 131 -21.67 3.51 4.88
C ASP A 131 -20.19 3.55 5.28
N ARG A 132 -19.89 3.18 6.53
CA ARG A 132 -18.55 3.33 7.11
C ARG A 132 -17.71 2.06 7.09
N LEU A 133 -18.11 1.07 6.31
CA LEU A 133 -17.39 -0.21 6.22
C LEU A 133 -16.24 -0.10 5.20
N PHE A 134 -15.19 0.62 5.58
CA PHE A 134 -14.01 0.85 4.74
C PHE A 134 -13.04 -0.32 4.69
N TYR A 135 -13.06 -1.17 5.72
CA TYR A 135 -12.27 -2.39 5.84
C TYR A 135 -13.01 -3.43 6.69
N GLU A 136 -12.54 -4.68 6.66
CA GLU A 136 -13.00 -5.79 7.51
C GLU A 136 -11.79 -6.38 8.26
N ASP A 137 -12.01 -7.42 9.07
CA ASP A 137 -10.99 -8.12 9.86
C ASP A 137 -9.97 -8.87 8.97
N TRP A 138 -9.13 -8.11 8.27
CA TRP A 138 -8.14 -8.62 7.33
C TRP A 138 -6.97 -9.30 8.04
N TRP A 139 -6.70 -8.94 9.29
CA TRP A 139 -5.60 -9.48 10.09
C TRP A 139 -5.82 -10.91 10.59
N THR A 140 -7.08 -11.37 10.67
CA THR A 140 -7.44 -12.74 11.11
C THR A 140 -7.54 -13.72 9.95
N THR A 141 -7.30 -13.27 8.71
CA THR A 141 -7.49 -14.15 7.55
C THR A 141 -6.31 -15.07 7.29
N SER A 142 -6.59 -16.24 6.72
CA SER A 142 -5.59 -17.23 6.32
C SER A 142 -5.46 -17.35 4.80
N ARG A 143 -6.16 -16.48 4.06
CA ARG A 143 -6.28 -16.53 2.60
C ARG A 143 -5.98 -15.17 2.01
N PHE A 144 -4.99 -15.08 1.14
CA PHE A 144 -4.64 -13.82 0.45
C PHE A 144 -5.83 -13.24 -0.31
N SER A 145 -6.67 -14.11 -0.92
CA SER A 145 -7.88 -13.65 -1.60
C SER A 145 -8.86 -12.92 -0.67
N ARG A 146 -8.96 -13.30 0.62
CA ARG A 146 -9.82 -12.59 1.58
C ARG A 146 -9.12 -11.32 2.09
N TYR A 147 -7.81 -11.36 2.27
CA TYR A 147 -7.02 -10.19 2.66
C TYR A 147 -7.23 -9.02 1.68
N TYR A 148 -7.00 -9.23 0.37
CA TYR A 148 -7.16 -8.16 -0.63
C TYR A 148 -8.58 -7.59 -0.72
N ARG A 149 -9.60 -8.36 -0.33
CA ARG A 149 -10.99 -7.90 -0.29
C ARG A 149 -11.34 -7.14 0.98
N ALA A 150 -10.71 -7.51 2.10
CA ALA A 150 -11.00 -7.00 3.43
C ALA A 150 -10.17 -5.77 3.79
N TRP A 151 -8.92 -5.67 3.32
CA TRP A 151 -7.98 -4.60 3.67
C TRP A 151 -8.50 -3.20 3.34
N ASN A 152 -8.85 -2.95 2.07
CA ASN A 152 -9.36 -1.67 1.61
C ASN A 152 -10.58 -1.91 0.73
N ARG A 153 -11.75 -1.92 1.36
CA ARG A 153 -13.02 -2.16 0.67
C ARG A 153 -13.38 -1.05 -0.31
N VAL A 154 -12.90 0.17 -0.09
CA VAL A 154 -13.18 1.32 -0.96
C VAL A 154 -12.57 1.10 -2.34
N VAL A 155 -11.28 0.77 -2.40
CA VAL A 155 -10.57 0.48 -3.66
C VAL A 155 -10.99 -0.88 -4.22
N TYR A 156 -11.13 -1.90 -3.38
CA TYR A 156 -11.59 -3.21 -3.83
C TYR A 156 -12.96 -3.14 -4.51
N SER A 157 -13.92 -2.40 -3.95
CA SER A 157 -15.26 -2.26 -4.55
C SER A 157 -15.18 -1.63 -5.94
N TRP A 158 -14.32 -0.61 -6.11
CA TRP A 158 -14.11 0.02 -7.41
C TRP A 158 -13.49 -0.94 -8.42
N LEU A 159 -12.39 -1.63 -8.06
CA LEU A 159 -11.73 -2.61 -8.92
C LEU A 159 -12.68 -3.76 -9.29
N ARG A 160 -13.47 -4.24 -8.33
CA ARG A 160 -14.46 -5.30 -8.57
C ARG A 160 -15.52 -4.86 -9.58
N ASP A 161 -16.12 -3.69 -9.37
CA ASP A 161 -17.30 -3.27 -10.13
C ASP A 161 -16.96 -2.68 -11.49
N HIS A 162 -15.82 -1.99 -11.62
CA HIS A 162 -15.42 -1.31 -12.85
C HIS A 162 -14.41 -2.07 -13.70
N LEU A 163 -13.66 -3.01 -13.12
CA LEU A 163 -12.64 -3.77 -13.84
C LEU A 163 -13.00 -5.26 -13.90
N TYR A 164 -13.10 -5.93 -12.74
CA TYR A 164 -13.31 -7.38 -12.70
C TYR A 164 -14.65 -7.83 -13.30
N LYS A 165 -15.78 -7.26 -12.87
CA LYS A 165 -17.12 -7.69 -13.32
C LYS A 165 -17.32 -7.55 -14.83
N PRO A 166 -16.91 -6.46 -15.51
CA PRO A 166 -16.99 -6.36 -16.96
C PRO A 166 -16.04 -7.31 -17.71
N LEU A 167 -14.85 -7.60 -17.17
CA LEU A 167 -13.84 -8.45 -17.81
C LEU A 167 -14.11 -9.95 -17.65
N ALA A 168 -14.57 -10.38 -16.46
CA ALA A 168 -14.69 -11.79 -16.09
C ALA A 168 -15.50 -12.66 -17.07
N PRO A 169 -16.65 -12.21 -17.63
CA PRO A 169 -17.40 -12.97 -18.62
C PRO A 169 -16.69 -13.09 -19.97
N ARG A 170 -15.78 -12.17 -20.31
CA ARG A 170 -15.15 -12.08 -21.64
C ARG A 170 -13.81 -12.79 -21.71
N THR A 171 -13.00 -12.69 -20.65
CA THR A 171 -11.62 -13.19 -20.65
C THR A 171 -11.38 -14.31 -19.64
N GLY A 172 -12.39 -14.70 -18.87
CA GLY A 172 -12.27 -15.72 -17.82
C GLY A 172 -11.71 -15.18 -16.50
N ARG A 173 -11.91 -15.96 -15.42
CA ARG A 173 -11.61 -15.54 -14.04
C ARG A 173 -10.12 -15.30 -13.77
N ALA A 174 -9.25 -16.18 -14.27
CA ALA A 174 -7.82 -16.10 -14.01
C ALA A 174 -7.21 -14.85 -14.64
N PHE A 175 -7.45 -14.63 -15.94
CA PHE A 175 -6.93 -13.47 -16.66
C PHE A 175 -7.51 -12.15 -16.14
N SER A 176 -8.81 -12.13 -15.80
CA SER A 176 -9.42 -10.93 -15.18
C SER A 176 -8.81 -10.61 -13.82
N THR A 177 -8.47 -11.63 -13.03
CA THR A 177 -7.77 -11.44 -11.75
C THR A 177 -6.38 -10.88 -12.00
N PHE A 178 -5.63 -11.45 -12.94
CA PHE A 178 -4.30 -10.95 -13.33
C PHE A 178 -4.34 -9.48 -13.74
N ILE A 179 -5.28 -9.09 -14.63
CA ILE A 179 -5.44 -7.68 -15.05
C ILE A 179 -5.71 -6.77 -13.85
N VAL A 180 -6.61 -7.16 -12.94
CA VAL A 180 -6.94 -6.35 -11.76
C VAL A 180 -5.72 -6.14 -10.88
N PHE A 181 -4.95 -7.20 -10.64
CA PHE A 181 -3.71 -7.12 -9.87
C PHE A 181 -2.65 -6.28 -10.58
N PHE A 182 -2.47 -6.45 -11.88
CA PHE A 182 -1.53 -5.68 -12.68
C PHE A 182 -1.84 -4.19 -12.67
N VAL A 183 -3.10 -3.82 -12.94
CA VAL A 183 -3.54 -2.41 -12.90
C VAL A 183 -3.35 -1.82 -11.50
N SER A 184 -3.65 -2.59 -10.45
CA SER A 184 -3.43 -2.16 -9.07
C SER A 184 -1.94 -1.98 -8.76
N ALA A 185 -1.09 -2.96 -9.10
CA ALA A 185 0.34 -2.92 -8.86
C ALA A 185 1.00 -1.73 -9.57
N LEU A 186 0.67 -1.53 -10.85
CA LEU A 186 1.15 -0.41 -11.65
C LEU A 186 0.70 0.94 -11.06
N ALA A 187 -0.55 1.05 -10.60
CA ALA A 187 -1.03 2.29 -10.00
C ALA A 187 -0.27 2.65 -8.72
N HIS A 188 0.05 1.67 -7.86
CA HIS A 188 0.86 1.92 -6.68
C HIS A 188 2.29 2.35 -7.05
N GLU A 189 2.89 1.67 -8.02
CA GLU A 189 4.24 1.98 -8.48
C GLU A 189 4.33 3.38 -9.09
N VAL A 190 3.36 3.79 -9.90
CA VAL A 190 3.31 5.16 -10.46
C VAL A 190 3.21 6.19 -9.35
N VAL A 191 2.40 5.95 -8.31
CA VAL A 191 2.31 6.89 -7.17
C VAL A 191 3.65 7.01 -6.46
N LEU A 192 4.33 5.90 -6.19
CA LEU A 192 5.66 5.93 -5.55
C LEU A 192 6.70 6.58 -6.44
N ALA A 193 6.72 6.25 -7.73
CA ALA A 193 7.70 6.78 -8.67
C ALA A 193 7.57 8.30 -8.87
N LEU A 194 6.34 8.81 -8.92
CA LEU A 194 6.08 10.25 -8.96
C LEU A 194 6.43 10.95 -7.64
N SER A 195 6.25 10.26 -6.50
CA SER A 195 6.54 10.84 -5.18
C SER A 195 8.04 10.89 -4.88
N PHE A 196 8.79 9.85 -5.27
CA PHE A 196 10.23 9.77 -5.02
C PHE A 196 11.10 10.34 -6.16
N GLY A 197 10.55 10.49 -7.37
CA GLY A 197 11.28 10.99 -8.53
C GLY A 197 12.13 9.94 -9.25
N PHE A 198 11.87 8.65 -9.03
CA PHE A 198 12.52 7.54 -9.73
C PHE A 198 11.60 6.33 -9.82
N PHE A 199 11.75 5.49 -10.85
CA PHE A 199 11.01 4.23 -10.98
C PHE A 199 11.83 3.09 -10.36
N TYR A 200 11.30 2.45 -9.32
CA TYR A 200 11.95 1.31 -8.69
C TYR A 200 10.93 0.24 -8.27
N PRO A 201 10.64 -0.74 -9.16
CA PRO A 201 9.43 -1.58 -9.13
C PRO A 201 9.38 -2.67 -8.05
N VAL A 202 9.85 -2.37 -6.85
CA VAL A 202 9.85 -3.29 -5.71
C VAL A 202 8.43 -3.61 -5.29
N LEU A 203 7.59 -2.59 -5.10
CA LEU A 203 6.20 -2.79 -4.68
C LEU A 203 5.40 -3.49 -5.79
N MET A 204 5.62 -3.10 -7.05
CA MET A 204 4.98 -3.77 -8.19
C MET A 204 5.32 -5.27 -8.22
N THR A 205 6.58 -5.63 -7.97
CA THR A 205 7.03 -7.02 -7.98
C THR A 205 6.48 -7.79 -6.79
N GLU A 206 6.55 -7.23 -5.58
CA GLU A 206 6.04 -7.87 -4.37
C GLU A 206 4.52 -8.05 -4.42
N PHE A 207 3.76 -6.97 -4.64
CA PHE A 207 2.31 -7.03 -4.68
C PHE A 207 1.79 -7.77 -5.92
N GLY A 208 2.41 -7.55 -7.09
CA GLY A 208 1.96 -8.11 -8.35
C GLY A 208 2.34 -9.59 -8.51
N VAL A 209 3.62 -9.93 -8.35
CA VAL A 209 4.10 -11.31 -8.58
C VAL A 209 3.81 -12.18 -7.37
N LEU A 210 4.31 -11.82 -6.19
CA LEU A 210 4.10 -12.66 -4.99
C LEU A 210 2.62 -12.67 -4.59
N GLY A 211 1.94 -11.52 -4.67
CA GLY A 211 0.51 -11.45 -4.37
C GLY A 211 -0.33 -12.38 -5.23
N VAL A 212 -0.10 -12.43 -6.55
CA VAL A 212 -0.81 -13.32 -7.48
C VAL A 212 -0.44 -14.79 -7.25
N LEU A 213 0.84 -15.08 -7.02
CA LEU A 213 1.33 -16.44 -6.71
C LEU A 213 0.67 -16.99 -5.43
N MET A 214 0.47 -16.15 -4.42
CA MET A 214 -0.11 -16.56 -3.13
C MET A 214 -1.62 -16.83 -3.17
N LEU A 215 -2.34 -16.36 -4.20
CA LEU A 215 -3.78 -16.61 -4.35
C LEU A 215 -4.13 -18.10 -4.46
N PRO A 216 -3.60 -18.87 -5.44
CA PRO A 216 -3.90 -20.30 -5.53
C PRO A 216 -3.32 -21.08 -4.35
N LEU A 217 -2.10 -20.76 -3.90
CA LEU A 217 -1.42 -21.47 -2.81
C LEU A 217 -2.22 -21.43 -1.50
N THR A 218 -2.81 -20.27 -1.18
CA THR A 218 -3.59 -20.10 0.06
C THR A 218 -5.06 -20.44 -0.08
N SER A 219 -5.56 -20.68 -1.31
CA SER A 219 -6.99 -20.93 -1.55
C SER A 219 -7.51 -22.20 -0.86
N THR A 220 -6.77 -23.30 -0.99
CA THR A 220 -7.08 -24.61 -0.39
C THR A 220 -6.40 -24.75 0.96
N ASN A 221 -5.09 -24.51 1.02
CA ASN A 221 -4.30 -24.76 2.23
C ASN A 221 -4.65 -23.80 3.38
N GLY A 222 -5.01 -22.56 3.05
CA GLY A 222 -5.46 -21.58 4.05
C GLY A 222 -6.81 -21.95 4.69
N ARG A 223 -7.62 -22.80 4.05
CA ARG A 223 -8.83 -23.36 4.69
C ARG A 223 -8.49 -24.54 5.60
N ARG A 224 -7.53 -25.38 5.19
CA ARG A 224 -7.14 -26.59 5.93
C ARG A 224 -6.34 -26.28 7.19
N PHE A 225 -5.45 -25.29 7.13
CA PHE A 225 -4.58 -24.90 8.24
C PHE A 225 -4.66 -23.38 8.50
N PRO A 226 -5.79 -22.89 9.04
CA PRO A 226 -6.04 -21.45 9.14
C PRO A 226 -5.00 -20.71 9.98
N ASN A 227 -4.61 -21.25 11.14
CA ASN A 227 -3.65 -20.58 12.03
C ASN A 227 -2.25 -20.49 11.42
N VAL A 228 -1.78 -21.58 10.79
CA VAL A 228 -0.46 -21.62 10.13
C VAL A 228 -0.39 -20.63 8.98
N PHE A 229 -1.44 -20.57 8.15
CA PHE A 229 -1.47 -19.64 7.03
C PHE A 229 -1.72 -18.18 7.46
N ASN A 230 -2.38 -17.94 8.59
CA ASN A 230 -2.43 -16.61 9.18
C ASN A 230 -1.05 -16.15 9.64
N LEU A 231 -0.29 -17.01 10.33
CA LEU A 231 1.09 -16.73 10.70
C LEU A 231 1.97 -16.47 9.47
N PHE A 232 1.87 -17.31 8.43
CA PHE A 232 2.60 -17.11 7.18
C PHE A 232 2.27 -15.77 6.52
N MET A 233 0.99 -15.38 6.53
CA MET A 233 0.55 -14.10 5.99
C MET A 233 1.14 -12.93 6.80
N TRP A 234 1.16 -13.00 8.13
CA TRP A 234 1.85 -12.02 8.96
C TRP A 234 3.33 -11.95 8.64
N LEU A 235 4.03 -13.08 8.63
CA LEU A 235 5.45 -13.13 8.27
C LEU A 235 5.71 -12.46 6.91
N SER A 236 4.84 -12.70 5.92
CA SER A 236 4.93 -12.01 4.62
C SER A 236 4.78 -10.49 4.72
N PHE A 237 3.93 -9.97 5.61
CA PHE A 237 3.82 -8.53 5.85
C PHE A 237 5.03 -7.96 6.59
N PHE A 238 5.59 -8.67 7.56
CA PHE A 238 6.81 -8.25 8.26
C PHE A 238 7.96 -8.12 7.26
N PHE A 239 8.26 -9.18 6.52
CA PHE A 239 9.37 -9.17 5.56
C PHE A 239 9.11 -8.25 4.38
N GLY A 240 7.91 -8.27 3.81
CA GLY A 240 7.53 -7.41 2.69
C GLY A 240 7.66 -5.92 3.01
N ASN A 241 7.04 -5.47 4.11
CA ASN A 241 7.20 -4.08 4.55
C ASN A 241 8.65 -3.75 4.92
N GLY A 242 9.39 -4.67 5.55
CA GLY A 242 10.81 -4.47 5.84
C GLY A 242 11.63 -4.21 4.57
N ILE A 243 11.39 -4.99 3.50
CA ILE A 243 12.04 -4.82 2.21
C ILE A 243 11.66 -3.46 1.59
N LEU A 244 10.38 -3.09 1.57
CA LEU A 244 9.92 -1.81 1.03
C LEU A 244 10.52 -0.60 1.77
N TRP A 245 10.48 -0.63 3.10
CA TRP A 245 11.05 0.40 3.98
C TRP A 245 12.58 0.39 4.04
N SER A 246 13.22 -0.47 3.26
CA SER A 246 14.67 -0.52 3.10
C SER A 246 15.10 -0.10 1.71
N LEU A 247 14.51 -0.73 0.69
CA LEU A 247 14.91 -0.56 -0.70
C LEU A 247 14.59 0.83 -1.25
N TYR A 248 13.42 1.41 -0.95
CA TYR A 248 13.13 2.78 -1.40
C TYR A 248 14.04 3.82 -0.75
N PRO A 249 14.27 3.81 0.58
CA PRO A 249 15.24 4.71 1.20
C PRO A 249 16.67 4.49 0.71
N MET A 250 17.09 3.23 0.54
CA MET A 250 18.40 2.87 0.00
C MET A 250 18.61 3.50 -1.38
N GLU A 251 17.62 3.40 -2.28
CA GLU A 251 17.67 4.00 -3.61
C GLU A 251 17.67 5.53 -3.55
N TYR A 252 16.84 6.12 -2.70
CA TYR A 252 16.80 7.57 -2.51
C TYR A 252 18.15 8.13 -2.04
N PHE A 253 18.76 7.51 -1.02
CA PHE A 253 20.06 7.95 -0.52
C PHE A 253 21.22 7.61 -1.46
N ALA A 254 21.16 6.50 -2.19
CA ALA A 254 22.14 6.21 -3.25
C ALA A 254 22.14 7.31 -4.32
N ARG A 255 20.95 7.73 -4.79
CA ARG A 255 20.81 8.84 -5.75
C ARG A 255 21.33 10.16 -5.20
N LYS A 256 21.12 10.42 -3.91
CA LYS A 256 21.53 11.66 -3.25
C LYS A 256 23.04 11.72 -2.97
N ASN A 257 23.63 10.62 -2.52
CA ASN A 257 25.01 10.60 -1.99
C ASN A 257 26.05 10.22 -3.05
N CYS A 258 25.69 9.37 -4.03
CA CYS A 258 26.63 8.97 -5.08
C CYS A 258 26.85 10.07 -6.12
N PRO A 259 28.06 10.17 -6.69
CA PRO A 259 28.36 11.15 -7.73
C PRO A 259 27.43 10.96 -8.94
N PRO A 260 26.99 12.05 -9.60
CA PRO A 260 26.16 11.96 -10.80
C PRO A 260 26.93 11.21 -11.91
N SER A 261 26.25 10.28 -12.58
CA SER A 261 26.78 9.51 -13.70
C SER A 261 25.96 9.81 -14.97
N GLU A 262 26.58 9.76 -16.14
CA GLU A 262 25.88 9.86 -17.42
C GLU A 262 24.86 8.73 -17.64
N SER A 263 25.04 7.60 -16.94
CA SER A 263 24.11 6.46 -16.95
C SER A 263 22.90 6.63 -16.02
N ASP A 264 22.83 7.73 -15.25
CA ASP A 264 21.74 7.95 -14.30
C ASP A 264 20.42 8.15 -15.08
N SER A 265 19.49 7.22 -14.87
CA SER A 265 18.18 7.24 -15.51
C SER A 265 17.07 7.15 -14.46
N PHE A 266 15.89 7.60 -14.85
CA PHE A 266 14.68 7.44 -14.06
C PHE A 266 14.33 5.96 -13.84
N PHE A 267 14.65 5.08 -14.81
CA PHE A 267 14.25 3.67 -14.79
C PHE A 267 15.32 2.70 -14.29
N ILE A 268 16.57 3.15 -14.18
CA ILE A 268 17.69 2.29 -13.77
C ILE A 268 18.02 2.61 -12.31
N PRO A 269 17.95 1.62 -11.40
CA PRO A 269 18.23 1.86 -9.99
C PRO A 269 19.73 2.10 -9.76
N LYS A 270 20.06 3.07 -8.92
CA LYS A 270 21.45 3.44 -8.61
C LYS A 270 22.01 2.65 -7.44
N SER A 271 21.16 2.20 -6.53
CA SER A 271 21.53 1.54 -5.27
C SER A 271 22.38 0.30 -5.42
N TRP A 272 22.36 -0.35 -6.59
CA TRP A 272 23.11 -1.57 -6.86
C TRP A 272 24.41 -1.33 -7.64
N SER A 273 24.55 -0.15 -8.24
CA SER A 273 25.74 0.25 -9.01
C SER A 273 26.67 1.17 -8.21
N CYS A 274 26.11 1.94 -7.28
CA CYS A 274 26.87 2.73 -6.32
C CYS A 274 26.12 2.73 -4.98
N PRO A 275 26.72 2.19 -3.91
CA PRO A 275 28.09 1.64 -3.80
C PRO A 275 28.25 0.20 -4.29
N GLU A 276 29.48 -0.23 -4.59
CA GLU A 276 29.80 -1.62 -4.95
C GLU A 276 29.52 -2.54 -3.76
N ILE A 277 28.60 -3.50 -3.93
CA ILE A 277 28.24 -4.44 -2.87
C ILE A 277 29.24 -5.61 -2.88
N ILE A 278 30.03 -5.71 -1.81
CA ILE A 278 31.05 -6.76 -1.67
C ILE A 278 30.51 -7.92 -0.84
N LEU A 279 30.62 -9.12 -1.40
CA LEU A 279 30.40 -10.38 -0.70
C LEU A 279 31.72 -10.82 -0.06
N LYS A 280 31.80 -10.83 1.27
CA LYS A 280 32.96 -11.42 1.96
C LYS A 280 32.99 -12.93 1.71
N PRO A 281 34.15 -13.52 1.36
CA PRO A 281 34.27 -14.97 1.14
C PRO A 281 34.01 -15.78 2.42
N ASN A 282 34.27 -15.21 3.60
CA ASN A 282 33.95 -15.80 4.90
C ASN A 282 32.80 -15.02 5.54
N TRP A 283 31.56 -15.48 5.37
CA TRP A 283 30.39 -14.96 6.09
C TRP A 283 30.47 -15.36 7.56
N THR A 284 31.19 -14.59 8.38
CA THR A 284 31.17 -14.75 9.83
C THR A 284 30.18 -13.77 10.44
N PHE A 285 29.13 -14.30 11.08
CA PHE A 285 28.26 -13.52 11.94
C PHE A 285 29.02 -13.26 13.24
N GLN A 286 29.56 -12.05 13.41
CA GLN A 286 29.91 -11.61 14.76
C GLN A 286 28.61 -11.52 15.55
N ASN A 287 28.51 -12.34 16.59
CA ASN A 287 27.38 -12.33 17.51
C ASN A 287 27.29 -10.93 18.12
N PRO A 288 26.20 -10.18 17.93
CA PRO A 288 26.05 -8.84 18.51
C PRO A 288 26.00 -8.84 20.05
N LEU A 289 25.92 -10.03 20.67
CA LEU A 289 25.96 -10.21 22.12
C LEU A 289 27.37 -10.44 22.67
N ASP A 290 28.41 -10.57 21.83
CA ASP A 290 29.81 -10.70 22.28
C ASP A 290 30.45 -9.32 22.59
N ILE A 291 29.69 -8.42 23.20
CA ILE A 291 30.27 -7.25 23.88
C ILE A 291 30.81 -7.78 25.20
N VAL A 292 32.09 -8.14 25.17
CA VAL A 292 32.90 -8.55 26.32
C VAL A 292 32.77 -7.49 27.42
N TYR A 293 32.29 -7.91 28.59
CA TYR A 293 32.38 -7.15 29.85
C TYR A 293 33.84 -6.95 30.26
#